data_AF-A0A9D9YQB6-F1
#
_entry.id   AF-A0A9D9YQB6-F1
#
_cell.length_a   1.000
_cell.length_b   1.000
_cell.length_c   1.000
_cell.angle_alpha   90.00
_cell.angle_beta   90.00
_cell.angle_gamma   90.00
#
_symmetry.space_group_name_H-M   'P 1'
#
loop_
_entity.id
_entity.type
_entity.pdbx_description
1 polymer ?
#
loop_
_entity_poly.entity_id
_entity_poly.type
_entity_poly.pdbx_seq_one_letter_code
_entity_poly.pdbx_strand_id
1 'polypeptide(L)'
;MLKLNFERTASKLVNFGWAHGRYADFWSLVHLFSGLTFGAFAWFLEVPTLYAFIAITGGAILYEALEFGAGLVEDAENALLDILFAGVGASVALYGFDALALTANTSALILIFALTGNIILIHQGWRAYLKRKSHVARSHKYILMALQGITLLSVLAIAFVSVKWAW
;
A
#
# COMPACT_ATOMS: atom_id res chain seq x y z
N MET A 1 7.58 19.61 23.81
CA MET A 1 7.20 18.20 24.03
C MET A 1 6.07 17.89 23.06
N LEU A 2 6.33 17.22 21.94
CA LEU A 2 5.27 16.69 21.08
C LEU A 2 4.50 15.66 21.91
N LYS A 3 3.28 16.00 22.36
CA LYS A 3 2.39 15.01 22.96
C LYS A 3 2.00 14.06 21.84
N LEU A 4 2.58 12.86 21.89
CA LEU A 4 2.16 11.72 21.10
C LEU A 4 0.75 11.33 21.55
N ASN A 5 -0.24 11.98 20.96
CA ASN A 5 -1.63 11.59 21.13
C ASN A 5 -1.88 10.45 20.14
N PHE A 6 -1.63 9.22 20.58
CA PHE A 6 -2.27 8.08 19.94
C PHE A 6 -3.79 8.31 20.00
N GLU A 7 -4.52 8.09 18.90
CA GLU A 7 -5.98 8.01 19.00
C GLU A 7 -6.34 6.94 20.05
N ARG A 8 -7.50 7.08 20.71
CA ARG A 8 -7.98 6.05 21.65
C ARG A 8 -7.88 4.69 20.98
N THR A 9 -7.31 3.72 21.69
CA THR A 9 -7.20 2.33 21.23
C THR A 9 -8.51 1.87 20.59
N ALA A 10 -8.41 1.29 19.40
CA ALA A 10 -9.57 0.86 18.63
C ALA A 10 -10.44 -0.07 19.47
N SER A 11 -11.75 0.16 19.42
CA SER A 11 -12.73 -0.65 20.17
C SER A 11 -12.88 -2.06 19.60
N LYS A 12 -12.42 -2.29 18.37
CA LYS A 12 -12.50 -3.57 17.65
C LYS A 12 -11.09 -4.05 17.33
N LEU A 13 -10.87 -5.35 17.53
CA LEU A 13 -9.61 -6.01 17.14
C LEU A 13 -9.39 -5.97 15.62
N VAL A 14 -10.40 -6.39 14.87
CA VAL A 14 -10.44 -6.28 13.41
C VAL A 14 -11.68 -5.47 13.04
N ASN A 15 -11.52 -4.52 12.13
CA ASN A 15 -12.63 -3.74 11.62
C ASN A 15 -12.81 -3.98 10.12
N PHE A 16 -13.88 -4.69 9.74
CA PHE A 16 -14.27 -4.85 8.34
C PHE A 16 -14.91 -3.55 7.81
N GLY A 17 -14.10 -2.49 7.73
CA GLY A 17 -14.49 -1.16 7.34
C GLY A 17 -13.30 -0.21 7.27
N TRP A 18 -13.56 1.06 6.98
CA TRP A 18 -12.52 2.09 6.80
C TRP A 18 -12.11 2.81 8.08
N ALA A 19 -12.65 2.39 9.22
CA ALA A 19 -12.26 2.94 10.52
C ALA A 19 -11.25 1.99 11.15
N HIS A 20 -10.33 2.53 11.95
CA HIS A 20 -9.21 1.76 12.46
C HIS A 20 -9.68 0.54 13.28
N GLY A 21 -9.12 -0.62 12.95
CA GLY A 21 -9.06 -1.78 13.84
C GLY A 21 -7.77 -1.72 14.66
N ARG A 22 -7.69 -2.51 15.73
CA ARG A 22 -6.42 -2.62 16.49
C ARG A 22 -5.35 -3.37 15.72
N TYR A 23 -5.75 -4.37 14.94
CA TYR A 23 -4.84 -5.24 14.20
C TYR A 23 -4.99 -5.15 12.69
N ALA A 24 -6.22 -5.02 12.20
CA ALA A 24 -6.45 -4.97 10.77
C ALA A 24 -7.76 -4.28 10.43
N ASP A 25 -7.78 -3.67 9.27
CA ASP A 25 -8.98 -3.11 8.66
C ASP A 25 -8.84 -3.05 7.12
N PHE A 26 -9.66 -2.24 6.44
CA PHE A 26 -9.58 -2.14 4.98
C PHE A 26 -8.34 -1.39 4.47
N TRP A 27 -7.65 -0.60 5.30
CA TRP A 27 -6.36 -0.01 4.95
C TRP A 27 -5.28 -1.09 4.85
N SER A 28 -5.31 -2.09 5.72
CA SER A 28 -4.43 -3.27 5.60
C SER A 28 -4.49 -3.96 4.23
N LEU A 29 -5.67 -3.96 3.57
CA LEU A 29 -5.79 -4.45 2.19
C LEU A 29 -5.12 -3.52 1.17
N VAL A 30 -5.15 -2.21 1.38
CA VAL A 30 -4.39 -1.24 0.57
C VAL A 30 -2.89 -1.54 0.67
N HIS A 31 -2.37 -1.81 1.87
CA HIS A 31 -0.97 -2.13 2.07
C HIS A 31 -0.59 -3.45 1.39
N LEU A 32 -1.40 -4.49 1.56
CA LEU A 32 -1.21 -5.77 0.86
C LEU A 32 -1.16 -5.61 -0.66
N PHE A 33 -2.14 -4.91 -1.24
CA PHE A 33 -2.19 -4.68 -2.68
C PHE A 33 -1.05 -3.77 -3.14
N SER A 34 -0.59 -2.83 -2.32
CA SER A 34 0.57 -1.98 -2.63
C SER A 34 1.84 -2.80 -2.71
N GLY A 35 2.08 -3.67 -1.72
CA GLY A 35 3.18 -4.62 -1.73
C GLY A 35 3.19 -5.48 -2.99
N LEU A 36 2.03 -6.07 -3.32
CA LEU A 36 1.86 -6.90 -4.52
C LEU A 36 2.13 -6.12 -5.80
N THR A 37 1.60 -4.91 -5.93
CA THR A 37 1.83 -4.03 -7.08
C THR A 37 3.32 -3.69 -7.25
N PHE A 38 3.98 -3.20 -6.20
CA PHE A 38 5.39 -2.83 -6.29
C PHE A 38 6.30 -4.04 -6.47
N GLY A 39 5.99 -5.17 -5.82
CA GLY A 39 6.74 -6.41 -5.98
C GLY A 39 6.63 -6.95 -7.41
N ALA A 40 5.41 -6.99 -7.97
CA ALA A 40 5.19 -7.47 -9.34
C ALA A 40 5.87 -6.54 -10.35
N PHE A 41 5.83 -5.23 -10.12
CA PHE A 41 6.52 -4.27 -10.95
C PHE A 41 8.05 -4.41 -10.89
N ALA A 42 8.62 -4.58 -9.69
CA ALA A 42 10.05 -4.82 -9.52
C ALA A 42 10.49 -6.14 -10.17
N TRP A 43 9.66 -7.18 -10.10
CA TRP A 43 9.86 -8.45 -10.81
C TRP A 43 9.91 -8.25 -12.34
N PHE A 44 8.99 -7.48 -12.91
CA PHE A 44 9.00 -7.13 -14.34
C PHE A 44 10.22 -6.33 -14.78
N LEU A 45 10.79 -5.53 -13.88
CA LEU A 45 12.01 -4.76 -14.13
C LEU A 45 13.28 -5.57 -13.81
N GLU A 46 13.15 -6.84 -13.45
CA GLU A 46 14.25 -7.73 -13.07
C GLU A 46 15.13 -7.12 -11.96
N VAL A 47 14.53 -6.33 -11.06
CA VAL A 47 15.25 -5.76 -9.92
C VAL A 47 15.62 -6.90 -8.98
N PRO A 48 16.87 -6.98 -8.49
CA PRO A 48 17.26 -8.06 -7.59
C PRO A 48 16.34 -8.15 -6.37
N THR A 49 15.78 -9.34 -6.15
CA THR A 49 14.69 -9.60 -5.19
C THR A 49 14.94 -9.04 -3.80
N LEU A 50 16.15 -9.20 -3.27
CA LEU A 50 16.52 -8.67 -1.94
C LEU A 50 16.40 -7.14 -1.87
N TYR A 51 16.89 -6.43 -2.89
CA TYR A 51 16.85 -4.97 -2.92
C TYR A 51 15.42 -4.46 -3.15
N ALA A 52 14.66 -5.12 -4.01
CA ALA A 52 13.24 -4.80 -4.20
C ALA A 52 12.45 -4.97 -2.90
N PHE A 53 12.64 -6.08 -2.19
CA PHE A 53 11.97 -6.34 -0.92
C PHE A 53 12.32 -5.29 0.14
N ILE A 54 13.62 -5.01 0.32
CA ILE A 54 14.09 -3.97 1.27
C ILE A 54 13.48 -2.60 0.91
N ALA A 55 13.48 -2.22 -0.36
CA ALA A 55 12.94 -0.93 -0.80
C ALA A 55 11.43 -0.83 -0.54
N ILE A 56 10.66 -1.89 -0.82
CA ILE A 56 9.20 -1.88 -0.65
C ILE A 56 8.83 -1.86 0.83
N THR A 57 9.41 -2.75 1.65
CA THR A 57 9.13 -2.78 3.09
C THR A 57 9.67 -1.54 3.80
N GLY A 58 10.85 -1.03 3.40
CA GLY A 58 11.39 0.25 3.87
C GLY A 58 10.49 1.43 3.50
N GLY A 59 9.91 1.41 2.30
CA GLY A 59 8.92 2.38 1.87
C GLY A 59 7.63 2.33 2.70
N ALA A 60 7.15 1.13 3.04
CA ALA A 60 6.00 0.95 3.94
C ALA A 60 6.28 1.51 5.34
N ILE A 61 7.46 1.24 5.91
CA ILE A 61 7.88 1.82 7.20
C ILE A 61 7.90 3.35 7.13
N LEU A 62 8.46 3.92 6.05
CA LEU A 62 8.50 5.36 5.87
C LEU A 62 7.09 5.94 5.74
N TYR A 63 6.20 5.25 5.02
CA TYR A 63 4.81 5.66 4.88
C TYR A 63 4.10 5.73 6.23
N GLU A 64 4.18 4.68 7.05
CA GLU A 64 3.62 4.67 8.41
C GLU A 64 4.21 5.79 9.29
N ALA A 65 5.53 6.03 9.19
CA ALA A 65 6.18 7.10 9.93
C ALA A 65 5.68 8.50 9.49
N LEU A 66 5.38 8.68 8.20
CA LEU A 66 4.78 9.91 7.67
C LEU A 66 3.34 10.08 8.15
N GLU A 67 2.54 9.01 8.18
CA GLU A 67 1.18 9.05 8.71
C GLU A 67 1.15 9.38 10.19
N PHE A 68 2.05 8.78 10.96
CA PHE A 68 2.28 9.10 12.36
C PHE A 68 2.66 10.58 12.55
N GLY A 69 3.62 11.09 11.77
CA GLY A 69 4.01 12.50 11.79
C GLY A 69 2.90 13.46 11.37
N ALA A 70 2.00 13.02 10.47
CA ALA A 70 0.83 13.77 10.02
C ALA A 70 -0.36 13.71 10.99
N GLY A 71 -0.23 12.99 12.11
CA GLY A 71 -1.30 12.84 13.09
C GLY A 71 -2.49 12.04 12.55
N LEU A 72 -2.26 11.12 11.60
CA LEU A 72 -3.24 10.13 11.15
C LEU A 72 -3.34 8.92 12.11
N VAL A 73 -2.49 8.95 13.14
CA VAL A 73 -2.21 7.94 14.16
C VAL A 73 -3.28 6.86 14.35
N GLU A 74 -2.90 5.67 13.92
CA GLU A 74 -3.56 4.40 14.22
C GLU A 74 -2.97 3.74 15.49
N ASP A 75 -3.53 2.63 15.93
CA ASP A 75 -2.90 1.77 16.93
C ASP A 75 -1.54 1.29 16.41
N ALA A 76 -0.52 1.27 17.27
CA ALA A 76 0.84 0.88 16.87
C ALA A 76 0.88 -0.57 16.32
N GLU A 77 0.01 -1.43 16.84
CA GLU A 77 -0.17 -2.79 16.34
C GLU A 77 -0.73 -2.84 14.91
N ASN A 78 -1.60 -1.90 14.52
CA ASN A 78 -2.14 -1.83 13.17
C ASN A 78 -1.05 -1.39 12.19
N ALA A 79 -0.36 -0.28 12.49
CA ALA A 79 0.75 0.21 11.67
C ALA A 79 1.83 -0.86 11.42
N LEU A 80 2.18 -1.65 12.45
CA LEU A 80 3.12 -2.77 12.29
C LEU A 80 2.57 -3.85 11.35
N LEU A 81 1.28 -4.18 11.48
CA LEU A 81 0.64 -5.17 10.62
C LEU A 81 0.49 -4.68 9.19
N ASP A 82 0.26 -3.40 8.96
CA ASP A 82 0.20 -2.80 7.63
C ASP A 82 1.55 -2.86 6.90
N ILE A 83 2.66 -2.65 7.61
CA ILE A 83 4.01 -2.92 7.08
C ILE A 83 4.17 -4.41 6.73
N LEU A 84 3.70 -5.31 7.60
CA LEU A 84 3.76 -6.76 7.36
C LEU A 84 2.91 -7.15 6.15
N PHE A 85 1.70 -6.60 5.99
CA PHE A 85 0.84 -6.85 4.84
C PHE A 85 1.50 -6.39 3.53
N ALA A 86 2.13 -5.22 3.53
CA ALA A 86 2.93 -4.78 2.38
C ALA A 86 4.08 -5.75 2.09
N GLY A 87 4.80 -6.21 3.10
CA GLY A 87 5.85 -7.23 2.95
C GLY A 87 5.33 -8.56 2.40
N VAL A 88 4.16 -9.03 2.87
CA VAL A 88 3.50 -10.25 2.37
C VAL A 88 3.14 -10.08 0.89
N GLY A 89 2.50 -8.98 0.51
CA GLY A 89 2.16 -8.69 -0.88
C GLY A 89 3.40 -8.67 -1.78
N ALA A 90 4.47 -8.00 -1.34
CA ALA A 90 5.73 -7.96 -2.06
C ALA A 90 6.35 -9.35 -2.21
N SER A 91 6.30 -10.17 -1.15
CA SER A 91 6.85 -11.53 -1.17
C SER A 91 6.11 -12.44 -2.14
N VAL A 92 4.77 -12.33 -2.19
CA VAL A 92 3.95 -13.10 -3.14
C VAL A 92 4.38 -12.82 -4.57
N ALA A 93 4.64 -11.56 -4.92
CA ALA A 93 5.13 -11.23 -6.25
C ALA A 93 6.57 -11.69 -6.48
N LEU A 94 7.50 -11.25 -5.61
CA LEU A 94 8.94 -11.40 -5.83
C LEU A 94 9.44 -12.83 -5.73
N TYR A 95 8.78 -13.68 -4.94
CA TYR A 95 9.15 -15.10 -4.78
C TYR A 95 8.10 -16.03 -5.36
N GLY A 96 6.82 -15.68 -5.21
CA GLY A 96 5.72 -16.56 -5.63
C GLY A 96 5.58 -16.67 -7.14
N PHE A 97 5.88 -15.62 -7.91
CA PHE A 97 5.73 -15.66 -9.37
C PHE A 97 6.71 -16.67 -10.00
N ASP A 98 7.97 -16.65 -9.56
CA ASP A 98 8.97 -17.61 -10.02
C ASP A 98 8.68 -19.02 -9.50
N ALA A 99 8.32 -19.15 -8.21
CA ALA A 99 8.02 -20.45 -7.60
C ALA A 99 6.83 -21.16 -8.26
N LEU A 100 5.86 -20.40 -8.77
CA LEU A 100 4.70 -20.91 -9.49
C LEU A 100 4.91 -20.95 -11.01
N ALA A 101 6.10 -20.60 -11.50
CA ALA A 101 6.44 -20.49 -12.92
C ALA A 101 5.39 -19.69 -13.72
N LEU A 102 4.94 -18.56 -13.17
CA LEU A 102 3.93 -17.73 -13.83
C LEU A 102 4.48 -17.15 -15.13
N THR A 103 3.65 -17.19 -16.18
CA THR A 103 3.98 -16.54 -17.44
C THR A 103 3.95 -15.01 -17.29
N ALA A 104 4.69 -14.29 -18.14
CA ALA A 104 4.65 -12.82 -18.18
C ALA A 104 3.22 -12.27 -18.32
N ASN A 105 2.37 -12.93 -19.12
CA ASN A 105 0.96 -12.54 -19.27
C ASN A 105 0.17 -12.72 -17.97
N THR A 106 0.35 -13.83 -17.27
CA THR A 106 -0.32 -14.09 -15.99
C THR A 106 0.14 -13.08 -14.93
N SER A 107 1.44 -12.84 -14.83
CA SER A 107 2.01 -11.84 -13.92
C SER A 107 1.50 -10.43 -14.23
N ALA A 108 1.33 -10.09 -15.51
CA ALA A 108 0.81 -8.79 -15.94
C ALA A 108 -0.66 -8.62 -15.55
N LEU A 109 -1.48 -9.66 -15.70
CA LEU A 109 -2.88 -9.65 -15.25
C LEU A 109 -2.97 -9.48 -13.73
N ILE A 110 -2.10 -10.15 -12.96
CA ILE A 110 -2.04 -9.98 -11.50
C ILE A 110 -1.64 -8.54 -11.14
N LEU A 111 -0.64 -7.96 -11.82
CA LEU A 111 -0.24 -6.57 -11.62
C LEU A 111 -1.41 -5.61 -11.89
N ILE A 112 -2.10 -5.78 -13.03
CA ILE A 112 -3.27 -4.96 -13.39
C ILE A 112 -4.35 -5.10 -12.32
N PHE A 113 -4.67 -6.32 -11.91
CA PHE A 113 -5.66 -6.59 -10.86
C PHE A 113 -5.27 -5.92 -9.54
N ALA A 114 -4.04 -6.10 -9.07
CA ALA A 114 -3.54 -5.51 -7.84
C ALA A 114 -3.61 -3.98 -7.91
N LEU A 115 -3.21 -3.39 -9.02
CA LEU A 115 -3.19 -1.95 -9.19
C LEU A 115 -4.59 -1.35 -9.29
N THR A 116 -5.50 -1.98 -10.04
CA THR A 116 -6.92 -1.58 -10.09
C THR A 116 -7.57 -1.71 -8.71
N GLY A 117 -7.34 -2.82 -8.01
CA GLY A 117 -7.83 -3.05 -6.66
C GLY A 117 -7.34 -1.97 -5.70
N ASN A 118 -6.06 -1.62 -5.78
CA ASN A 118 -5.44 -0.59 -4.96
C ASN A 118 -6.07 0.79 -5.20
N ILE A 119 -6.22 1.21 -6.47
CA ILE A 119 -6.89 2.47 -6.84
C ILE A 119 -8.31 2.53 -6.27
N ILE A 120 -9.08 1.43 -6.40
CA ILE A 120 -10.45 1.35 -5.89
C ILE A 120 -10.47 1.46 -4.36
N LEU A 121 -9.59 0.74 -3.66
CA LEU A 121 -9.52 0.75 -2.20
C LEU A 121 -9.11 2.12 -1.68
N ILE A 122 -8.05 2.74 -2.23
CA ILE A 122 -7.62 4.09 -1.88
C ILE A 122 -8.76 5.09 -2.09
N HIS A 123 -9.46 5.02 -3.23
CA HIS A 123 -10.58 5.90 -3.51
C HIS A 123 -11.70 5.76 -2.47
N GLN A 124 -12.08 4.53 -2.12
CA GLN A 124 -13.12 4.27 -1.13
C GLN A 124 -12.70 4.68 0.29
N GLY A 125 -11.50 4.30 0.71
CA GLY A 125 -10.92 4.65 2.01
C GLY A 125 -10.87 6.15 2.19
N TRP A 126 -10.47 6.88 1.16
CA TRP A 126 -10.45 8.33 1.20
C TRP A 126 -11.84 8.96 1.33
N ARG A 127 -12.80 8.50 0.54
CA ARG A 127 -14.18 8.99 0.66
C ARG A 127 -14.73 8.73 2.06
N ALA A 128 -14.42 7.59 2.65
CA ALA A 128 -14.82 7.27 4.02
C ALA A 128 -14.10 8.16 5.04
N TYR A 129 -12.79 8.39 4.85
CA TYR A 129 -11.98 9.27 5.69
C TYR A 129 -12.53 10.70 5.70
N LEU A 130 -12.76 11.29 4.53
CA LEU A 130 -13.28 12.65 4.38
C LEU A 130 -14.66 12.83 5.01
N LYS A 131 -15.53 11.82 4.89
CA LYS A 131 -16.83 11.83 5.57
C LYS A 131 -16.70 11.90 7.09
N ARG A 132 -15.70 11.25 7.68
CA ARG A 132 -15.46 11.26 9.14
C ARG A 132 -14.77 12.54 9.63
N LYS A 133 -13.88 13.12 8.83
CA LYS A 133 -12.99 14.22 9.24
C LYS A 133 -13.32 15.55 8.53
N SER A 134 -14.56 15.75 8.10
CA SER A 134 -15.06 16.93 7.35
C SER A 134 -14.74 18.31 7.98
N HIS A 135 -14.35 18.33 9.27
CA HIS A 135 -14.04 19.51 10.06
C HIS A 135 -12.54 19.83 10.29
N VAL A 136 -11.58 19.02 9.80
CA VAL A 136 -10.14 19.21 10.07
C VAL A 136 -9.38 19.69 8.83
N ALA A 137 -8.44 20.64 9.01
CA ALA A 137 -7.67 21.31 7.96
C ALA A 137 -7.12 20.34 6.90
N ARG A 138 -7.53 20.61 5.65
CA ARG A 138 -7.54 19.67 4.52
C ARG A 138 -6.15 19.42 3.90
N SER A 139 -5.29 20.42 3.75
CA SER A 139 -4.20 20.43 2.75
C SER A 139 -3.14 19.34 2.86
N HIS A 140 -2.55 19.09 4.04
CA HIS A 140 -1.39 18.17 4.17
C HIS A 140 -1.72 16.70 3.84
N LYS A 141 -2.99 16.30 4.00
CA LYS A 141 -3.45 14.92 3.83
C LYS A 141 -3.71 14.55 2.36
N TYR A 142 -4.04 15.54 1.51
CA TYR A 142 -4.13 15.33 0.07
C TYR A 142 -2.75 15.11 -0.58
N ILE A 143 -1.67 15.60 0.04
CA ILE A 143 -0.31 15.48 -0.50
C ILE A 143 0.19 14.04 -0.39
N LEU A 144 0.04 13.39 0.77
CA LEU A 144 0.43 11.98 0.97
C LEU A 144 -0.30 11.05 0.00
N MET A 145 -1.59 11.31 -0.23
CA MET A 145 -2.40 10.56 -1.20
C MET A 145 -2.07 10.86 -2.65
N ALA A 146 -1.83 12.12 -2.99
CA ALA A 146 -1.37 12.47 -4.33
C ALA A 146 -0.05 11.77 -4.63
N LEU A 147 0.86 11.69 -3.66
CA LEU A 147 2.12 10.97 -3.79
C LEU A 147 1.90 9.47 -3.99
N GLN A 148 1.04 8.83 -3.19
CA GLN A 148 0.75 7.39 -3.34
C GLN A 148 0.06 7.08 -4.68
N GLY A 149 -0.93 7.90 -5.06
CA GLY A 149 -1.62 7.79 -6.36
C GLY A 149 -0.69 8.06 -7.56
N ILE A 150 0.16 9.09 -7.49
CA ILE A 150 1.17 9.39 -8.52
C ILE A 150 2.16 8.23 -8.64
N THR A 151 2.60 7.66 -7.52
CA THR A 151 3.55 6.55 -7.52
C THR A 151 2.94 5.30 -8.17
N LEU A 152 1.69 4.98 -7.83
CA LEU A 152 0.95 3.86 -8.42
C LEU A 152 0.67 4.06 -9.92
N LEU A 153 0.31 5.28 -10.33
CA LEU A 153 0.10 5.62 -11.75
C LEU A 153 1.42 5.61 -12.54
N SER A 154 2.54 6.00 -11.93
CA SER A 154 3.86 5.96 -12.56
C SER A 154 4.31 4.52 -12.80
N VAL A 155 4.06 3.62 -11.85
CA VAL A 155 4.25 2.17 -12.00
C VAL A 155 3.42 1.62 -13.16
N LEU A 156 2.15 2.02 -13.27
CA LEU A 156 1.24 1.64 -14.35
C LEU A 156 1.76 2.06 -15.73
N ALA A 157 2.21 3.31 -15.84
CA ALA A 157 2.74 3.87 -17.08
C ALA A 157 4.02 3.17 -17.53
N ILE A 158 4.95 2.89 -16.61
CA ILE A 158 6.19 2.19 -16.93
C ILE A 158 5.92 0.73 -17.29
N ALA A 159 5.05 0.03 -16.55
CA ALA A 159 4.69 -1.36 -16.87
C ALA A 159 4.09 -1.48 -18.28
N PHE A 160 3.22 -0.54 -18.65
CA PHE A 160 2.62 -0.50 -19.99
C PHE A 160 3.64 -0.23 -21.10
N VAL A 161 4.68 0.57 -20.82
CA VAL A 161 5.78 0.82 -21.76
C VAL A 161 6.69 -0.41 -21.86
N SER A 162 7.06 -1.05 -20.74
CA SER A 162 7.94 -2.22 -20.74
C SER A 162 7.36 -3.43 -21.48
N VAL A 163 6.03 -3.60 -21.46
CA VAL A 163 5.33 -4.66 -22.22
C VAL A 163 5.41 -4.42 -23.74
N LYS A 164 5.58 -3.17 -24.21
CA LYS A 164 5.68 -2.86 -25.65
C LYS A 164 7.03 -3.19 -26.28
N TRP A 165 8.06 -3.50 -25.50
CA TRP A 165 9.42 -3.77 -26.00
C TRP A 165 9.77 -5.27 -26.07
N ALA A 166 8.82 -6.16 -25.80
CA ALA A 166 9.00 -7.62 -25.83
C ALA A 166 8.46 -8.29 -27.11
N TRP A 167 8.46 -7.58 -28.25
CA TRP A 167 8.12 -8.12 -29.57
C TRP A 167 9.24 -7.87 -30.57
#